data_AF-A0A6V8ER95-F1
#
_entry.id   AF-A0A6V8ER95-F1
#
_cell.length_a   1.000
_cell.length_b   1.000
_cell.length_c   1.000
_cell.angle_alpha   90.00
_cell.angle_beta   90.00
_cell.angle_gamma   90.00
#
_symmetry.space_group_name_H-M   'P 1'
#
loop_
_entity.id
_entity.type
_entity.pdbx_description
1 polymer ?
#
loop_
_entity_poly.entity_id
_entity_poly.type
_entity_poly.pdbx_seq_one_letter_code
_entity_poly.pdbx_strand_id
1 'polypeptide(L)'
;EIHLLIAENQNNNVRFDQLPNQGSSNFTLAMNITNITDARLVMTFPVEQGLRVAEMGFYDDGLLNEALVAPESEFLPDGRLRIVADVDYPLGSYPMVRNLFVDFTTMAPFTNEDPVWSTLAPAEGTIIPVGTTNGEMLAAEDAGTWVTDESGWSLHCNFAESGWDIRMDENAALYVTANGDSAVGQCAGVDAFGAETVEHRNYTFGKVMDASAAVSSDGDQIEFVVAPTDIVQSLTVTAHAHQTSAMGSETTAVVQGAFTVLYVSMSGLAPGEVMIMGSATANGMLDYNFMLDLGIEKANTPPTITIDTNLQGQEAEWEIDGLKFTLNGNVIDPDGQDVSMVLSICNGQTSNFNRDNLAWEIQVSIANCIQNNVESPYNVVIVATDESGATTTLNIDVVDPNAGSTDSGGDSTTTNSEEEGGNILPAPGLLASMMIGLAAAGWVSSRRD
;
A
#
# COMPACT_ATOMS: atom_id res chain seq x y z
N GLU A 1 -28.16 4.22 17.53
CA GLU A 1 -28.63 4.92 16.32
C GLU A 1 -30.03 5.45 16.59
N ILE A 2 -30.22 6.77 16.53
CA ILE A 2 -31.55 7.39 16.66
C ILE A 2 -32.16 7.42 15.27
N HIS A 3 -33.21 6.63 15.06
CA HIS A 3 -33.98 6.68 13.83
C HIS A 3 -35.04 7.77 13.97
N LEU A 4 -34.84 8.89 13.27
CA LEU A 4 -35.88 9.90 13.08
C LEU A 4 -36.93 9.29 12.14
N LEU A 5 -38.05 8.82 12.69
CA LEU A 5 -39.13 8.23 11.91
C LEU A 5 -40.14 9.30 11.48
N ILE A 6 -40.65 9.20 10.25
CA ILE A 6 -41.68 10.09 9.72
C ILE A 6 -43.03 9.66 10.31
N ALA A 7 -43.73 10.57 10.98
CA ALA A 7 -45.07 10.33 11.49
C ALA A 7 -46.07 10.11 10.34
N GLU A 8 -47.13 9.34 10.58
CA GLU A 8 -48.17 9.06 9.59
C GLU A 8 -48.76 10.37 9.02
N ASN A 9 -48.77 10.51 7.70
CA ASN A 9 -49.20 11.72 6.97
C ASN A 9 -48.29 12.96 7.09
N GLN A 10 -47.04 12.81 7.53
CA GLN A 10 -46.02 13.86 7.38
C GLN A 10 -45.07 13.51 6.22
N ASN A 11 -44.53 14.53 5.56
CA ASN A 11 -43.57 14.34 4.47
C ASN A 11 -42.12 14.43 4.94
N ASN A 12 -41.92 14.76 6.21
CA ASN A 12 -40.63 15.07 6.79
C ASN A 12 -40.69 14.84 8.31
N ASN A 13 -39.62 14.27 8.87
CA ASN A 13 -39.41 14.01 10.31
C ASN A 13 -38.66 15.17 11.01
N VAL A 14 -38.01 16.03 10.22
CA VAL A 14 -37.38 17.28 10.60
C VAL A 14 -37.79 18.32 9.55
N ARG A 15 -38.12 19.54 9.97
CA ARG A 15 -38.44 20.66 9.07
C ARG A 15 -37.52 21.82 9.41
N PHE A 16 -36.71 22.24 8.46
CA PHE A 16 -36.06 23.55 8.52
C PHE A 16 -36.96 24.52 7.74
N ASP A 17 -37.68 25.38 8.45
CA ASP A 17 -38.46 26.43 7.81
C ASP A 17 -37.50 27.51 7.30
N GLN A 18 -37.64 27.89 6.03
CA GLN A 18 -36.91 29.02 5.47
C GLN A 18 -37.29 30.27 6.28
N LEU A 19 -36.31 30.87 6.93
CA LEU A 19 -36.53 32.08 7.70
C LEU A 19 -36.94 33.23 6.77
N PRO A 20 -37.83 34.13 7.22
CA PRO A 20 -38.30 35.27 6.41
C PRO A 20 -37.18 36.19 5.90
N ASN A 21 -35.99 36.12 6.50
CA ASN A 21 -34.83 36.96 6.22
C ASN A 21 -33.86 36.39 5.16
N GLN A 22 -34.14 35.21 4.59
CA GLN A 22 -33.29 34.56 3.57
C GLN A 22 -31.79 34.50 3.94
N GLY A 23 -31.44 34.37 5.23
CA GLY A 23 -30.05 34.20 5.68
C GLY A 23 -29.23 35.48 5.81
N SER A 24 -29.77 36.67 5.49
CA SER A 24 -28.98 37.92 5.52
C SER A 24 -28.88 38.59 6.90
N SER A 25 -29.21 37.90 7.99
CA SER A 25 -29.24 38.49 9.35
C SER A 25 -29.21 37.41 10.45
N ASN A 26 -29.00 37.83 11.69
CA ASN A 26 -29.03 36.98 12.88
C ASN A 26 -30.27 36.08 12.87
N PHE A 27 -30.06 34.79 13.16
CA PHE A 27 -31.13 33.82 13.26
C PHE A 27 -30.88 32.82 14.36
N THR A 28 -31.95 32.18 14.81
CA THR A 28 -31.89 31.20 15.90
C THR A 28 -32.34 29.84 15.39
N LEU A 29 -31.52 28.82 15.64
CA LEU A 29 -31.94 27.44 15.61
C LEU A 29 -32.42 27.06 17.01
N ALA A 30 -33.66 26.61 17.12
CA ALA A 30 -34.23 26.07 18.36
C ALA A 30 -34.72 24.65 18.09
N MET A 31 -34.21 23.68 18.83
CA MET A 31 -34.59 22.27 18.71
C MET A 31 -35.13 21.77 20.04
N ASN A 32 -36.37 21.27 20.04
CA ASN A 32 -36.89 20.52 21.18
C ASN A 32 -36.24 19.13 21.16
N ILE A 33 -35.40 18.89 22.15
CA ILE A 33 -34.63 17.65 22.34
C ILE A 33 -35.11 16.89 23.59
N THR A 34 -36.33 17.22 24.04
CA THR A 34 -36.99 16.47 25.12
C THR A 34 -37.10 15.01 24.71
N ASN A 35 -36.76 14.11 25.62
CA ASN A 35 -36.81 12.66 25.39
C ASN A 35 -35.74 12.13 24.41
N ILE A 36 -34.67 12.89 24.14
CA ILE A 36 -33.45 12.39 23.47
C ILE A 36 -32.42 12.05 24.54
N THR A 37 -32.09 10.76 24.68
CA THR A 37 -31.09 10.24 25.61
C THR A 37 -29.85 9.77 24.87
N ASP A 38 -28.67 10.05 25.41
CA ASP A 38 -27.38 9.50 24.94
C ASP A 38 -27.17 9.62 23.42
N ALA A 39 -27.24 10.86 22.91
CA ALA A 39 -27.16 11.15 21.49
C ALA A 39 -26.14 12.24 21.19
N ARG A 40 -25.42 12.10 20.07
CA ARG A 40 -24.58 13.17 19.53
C ARG A 40 -25.24 13.77 18.31
N LEU A 41 -25.53 15.07 18.37
CA LEU A 41 -26.03 15.85 17.25
C LEU A 41 -24.86 16.58 16.59
N VAL A 42 -24.65 16.34 15.30
CA VAL A 42 -23.65 17.05 14.48
C VAL A 42 -24.38 17.82 13.39
N MET A 43 -24.20 19.14 13.36
CA MET A 43 -24.80 20.04 12.38
C MET A 43 -23.67 20.73 11.61
N THR A 44 -23.69 20.65 10.28
CA THR A 44 -22.68 21.30 9.43
C THR A 44 -23.39 22.22 8.45
N PHE A 45 -23.04 23.51 8.51
CA PHE A 45 -23.61 24.56 7.69
C PHE A 45 -22.78 24.75 6.41
N PRO A 46 -23.39 25.18 5.30
CA PRO A 46 -22.63 25.57 4.12
C PRO A 46 -21.73 26.77 4.43
N VAL A 47 -20.69 26.96 3.62
CA VAL A 47 -19.81 28.14 3.73
C VAL A 47 -20.64 29.39 3.45
N GLU A 48 -20.76 30.25 4.46
CA GLU A 48 -21.43 31.55 4.37
C GLU A 48 -20.53 32.57 5.06
N GLN A 49 -20.19 33.64 4.35
CA GLN A 49 -19.21 34.61 4.83
C GLN A 49 -19.68 35.25 6.14
N GLY A 50 -18.84 35.15 7.16
CA GLY A 50 -19.03 35.70 8.49
C GLY A 50 -20.05 34.96 9.36
N LEU A 51 -20.65 33.86 8.90
CA LEU A 51 -21.56 33.06 9.71
C LEU A 51 -20.83 32.47 10.91
N ARG A 52 -21.26 32.84 12.12
CA ARG A 52 -20.76 32.24 13.36
C ARG A 52 -21.87 32.07 14.41
N VAL A 53 -21.55 31.31 15.45
CA VAL A 53 -22.39 31.22 16.65
C VAL A 53 -22.19 32.47 17.50
N ALA A 54 -23.29 33.12 17.87
CA ALA A 54 -23.33 34.23 18.82
C ALA A 54 -23.53 33.71 20.26
N GLU A 55 -24.45 32.77 20.43
CA GLU A 55 -24.76 32.13 21.71
C GLU A 55 -25.28 30.72 21.45
N MET A 56 -24.95 29.76 22.32
CA MET A 56 -25.50 28.41 22.24
C MET A 56 -25.63 27.79 23.63
N GLY A 57 -26.61 26.91 23.81
CA GLY A 57 -26.78 26.24 25.09
C GLY A 57 -27.99 25.32 25.14
N PHE A 58 -28.04 24.56 26.23
CA PHE A 58 -29.19 23.73 26.59
C PHE A 58 -30.07 24.45 27.60
N TYR A 59 -31.38 24.47 27.35
CA TYR A 59 -32.34 25.16 28.20
C TYR A 59 -33.43 24.20 28.68
N ASP A 60 -33.60 24.13 29.99
CA ASP A 60 -34.63 23.37 30.68
C ASP A 60 -35.75 24.30 31.12
N ASP A 61 -36.97 24.09 30.60
CA ASP A 61 -38.14 24.95 30.81
C ASP A 61 -37.85 26.45 30.57
N GLY A 62 -36.94 26.73 29.62
CA GLY A 62 -36.53 28.09 29.24
C GLY A 62 -35.40 28.68 30.08
N LEU A 63 -34.79 27.91 30.99
CA LEU A 63 -33.63 28.32 31.79
C LEU A 63 -32.37 27.60 31.33
N LEU A 64 -31.26 28.32 31.15
CA LEU A 64 -29.98 27.74 30.76
C LEU A 64 -29.53 26.68 31.78
N ASN A 65 -29.16 25.50 31.29
CA ASN A 65 -28.64 24.40 32.09
C ASN A 65 -27.12 24.30 31.97
N GLU A 66 -26.42 24.86 32.96
CA GLU A 66 -24.95 24.86 33.04
C GLU A 66 -24.36 23.51 33.53
N ALA A 67 -25.20 22.56 33.96
CA ALA A 67 -24.73 21.25 34.43
C ALA A 67 -24.46 20.26 33.28
N LEU A 68 -24.91 20.57 32.07
CA LEU A 68 -24.60 19.81 30.85
C LEU A 68 -23.33 20.34 30.20
N VAL A 69 -22.64 19.47 29.47
CA VAL A 69 -21.55 19.88 28.59
C VAL A 69 -22.15 20.83 27.54
N ALA A 70 -21.57 22.02 27.42
CA ALA A 70 -22.04 22.99 26.44
C ALA A 70 -21.80 22.46 25.02
N PRO A 71 -22.71 22.73 24.07
CA PRO A 71 -22.44 22.51 22.66
C PRO A 71 -21.16 23.22 22.22
N GLU A 72 -20.43 22.64 21.28
CA GLU A 72 -19.21 23.20 20.70
C GLU A 72 -19.44 23.64 19.27
N SER A 73 -18.74 24.69 18.84
CA SER A 73 -18.71 25.16 17.46
C SER A 73 -17.28 25.25 16.95
N GLU A 74 -17.05 24.78 15.73
CA GLU A 74 -15.75 24.83 15.06
C GLU A 74 -15.92 25.21 13.59
N PHE A 75 -14.95 25.93 13.03
CA PHE A 75 -14.84 26.08 11.59
C PHE A 75 -14.02 24.92 11.04
N LEU A 76 -14.57 24.22 10.06
CA LEU A 76 -13.88 23.17 9.34
C LEU A 76 -12.88 23.79 8.35
N PRO A 77 -11.83 23.04 7.97
CA PRO A 77 -10.83 23.49 7.01
C PRO A 77 -11.36 23.81 5.60
N ASP A 78 -12.55 23.30 5.26
CA ASP A 78 -13.27 23.65 4.03
C ASP A 78 -14.16 24.90 4.17
N GLY A 79 -14.00 25.65 5.27
CA GLY A 79 -14.72 26.89 5.59
C GLY A 79 -16.12 26.70 6.18
N ARG A 80 -16.60 25.45 6.34
CA ARG A 80 -17.94 25.19 6.88
C ARG A 80 -17.97 25.32 8.40
N LEU A 81 -19.04 25.90 8.95
CA LEU A 81 -19.28 25.91 10.39
C LEU A 81 -19.88 24.56 10.83
N ARG A 82 -19.25 23.86 11.78
CA ARG A 82 -19.77 22.66 12.42
C ARG A 82 -20.12 22.93 13.88
N ILE A 83 -21.25 22.37 14.31
CA ILE A 83 -21.70 22.39 15.70
C ILE A 83 -21.87 20.95 16.16
N VAL A 84 -21.31 20.65 17.33
CA VAL A 84 -21.42 19.34 17.99
C VAL A 84 -22.11 19.53 19.33
N ALA A 85 -23.21 18.82 19.55
CA ALA A 85 -23.96 18.86 20.80
C ALA A 85 -24.19 17.44 21.31
N ASP A 86 -23.62 17.12 22.47
CA ASP A 86 -23.91 15.89 23.18
C ASP A 86 -25.19 16.07 24.00
N VAL A 87 -26.25 15.41 23.56
CA VAL A 87 -27.60 15.52 24.09
C VAL A 87 -27.89 14.33 24.99
N ASP A 88 -28.24 14.63 26.23
CA ASP A 88 -28.81 13.67 27.16
C ASP A 88 -30.08 14.25 27.78
N TYR A 89 -31.07 13.41 28.09
CA TYR A 89 -32.31 13.79 28.75
C TYR A 89 -32.69 12.70 29.75
N PRO A 90 -32.56 12.93 31.06
CA PRO A 90 -32.96 11.93 32.05
C PRO A 90 -34.47 11.70 32.01
N LEU A 91 -34.91 10.46 31.79
CA LEU A 91 -36.35 10.12 31.72
C LEU A 91 -37.13 10.53 32.98
N GLY A 92 -36.45 10.56 34.13
CA GLY A 92 -37.03 11.03 35.41
C GLY A 92 -37.28 12.54 35.48
N SER A 93 -36.79 13.32 34.52
CA SER A 93 -37.00 14.76 34.45
C SER A 93 -38.31 15.15 33.76
N TYR A 94 -39.05 14.21 33.16
CA TYR A 94 -40.38 14.50 32.59
C TYR A 94 -41.33 15.03 33.69
N PRO A 95 -42.08 16.13 33.46
CA PRO A 95 -42.41 16.76 32.18
C PRO A 95 -41.56 17.98 31.76
N MET A 96 -40.36 18.16 32.32
CA MET A 96 -39.44 19.24 31.94
C MET A 96 -39.15 19.22 30.44
N VAL A 97 -39.25 20.36 29.77
CA VAL A 97 -38.92 20.50 28.36
C VAL A 97 -37.45 20.89 28.23
N ARG A 98 -36.69 20.15 27.43
CA ARG A 98 -35.30 20.49 27.10
C ARG A 98 -35.19 20.96 25.65
N ASN A 99 -34.53 22.09 25.45
CA ASN A 99 -34.25 22.64 24.12
C ASN A 99 -32.76 22.90 23.93
N LEU A 100 -32.27 22.66 22.71
CA LEU A 100 -31.01 23.21 22.22
C LEU A 100 -31.31 24.54 21.52
N PHE A 101 -30.64 25.60 21.94
CA PHE A 101 -30.67 26.89 21.25
C PHE A 101 -29.29 27.20 20.69
N VAL A 102 -29.27 27.69 19.45
CA VAL A 102 -28.09 28.23 18.80
C VAL A 102 -28.49 29.52 18.08
N ASP A 103 -27.97 30.64 18.55
CA ASP A 103 -28.06 31.93 17.89
C ASP A 103 -26.88 32.12 16.96
N PHE A 104 -27.16 32.52 15.74
CA PHE A 104 -26.19 32.81 14.69
C PHE A 104 -26.13 34.30 14.42
N THR A 105 -24.96 34.76 13.99
CA THR A 105 -24.71 36.14 13.56
C THR A 105 -23.75 36.15 12.38
N THR A 106 -23.88 37.19 11.56
CA THR A 106 -22.90 37.57 10.53
C THR A 106 -22.24 38.91 10.82
N MET A 107 -22.58 39.54 11.96
CA MET A 107 -21.91 40.77 12.39
C MET A 107 -20.44 40.48 12.65
N ALA A 108 -19.49 41.24 12.13
CA ALA A 108 -18.06 41.03 12.39
C ALA A 108 -17.75 40.95 13.91
N PRO A 109 -16.80 40.10 14.34
CA PRO A 109 -16.34 40.10 15.73
C PRO A 109 -15.64 41.44 16.03
N PHE A 110 -15.54 41.80 17.32
CA PHE A 110 -14.91 43.07 17.71
C PHE A 110 -13.43 43.15 17.30
N THR A 111 -12.79 42.00 17.19
CA THR A 111 -11.46 41.80 16.64
C THR A 111 -11.54 40.58 15.72
N ASN A 112 -11.08 40.73 14.49
CA ASN A 112 -10.76 39.64 13.59
C ASN A 112 -9.27 39.77 13.30
N GLU A 113 -8.47 38.80 13.73
CA GLU A 113 -7.06 38.78 13.36
C GLU A 113 -6.94 38.26 11.93
N ASP A 114 -6.05 38.84 11.13
CA ASP A 114 -5.81 38.34 9.79
C ASP A 114 -5.10 36.98 9.88
N PRO A 115 -5.45 35.99 9.04
CA PRO A 115 -4.77 34.70 9.03
C PRO A 115 -3.27 34.86 8.78
N VAL A 116 -2.46 33.99 9.39
CA VAL A 116 -0.98 34.07 9.30
C VAL A 116 -0.38 32.77 8.81
N TRP A 117 0.54 32.84 7.84
CA TRP A 117 1.32 31.69 7.42
C TRP A 117 2.12 31.08 8.58
N SER A 118 1.96 29.78 8.79
CA SER A 118 2.72 29.03 9.78
C SER A 118 4.16 28.77 9.32
N THR A 119 4.99 28.23 10.21
CA THR A 119 6.34 27.77 9.87
C THR A 119 6.36 26.46 9.07
N LEU A 120 5.23 25.75 8.99
CA LEU A 120 5.06 24.52 8.21
C LEU A 120 4.57 24.80 6.79
N ALA A 121 4.11 26.03 6.53
CA ALA A 121 3.67 26.47 5.22
C ALA A 121 4.78 26.38 4.17
N PRO A 122 4.49 25.87 2.96
CA PRO A 122 5.45 25.87 1.86
C PRO A 122 5.91 27.30 1.54
N ALA A 123 7.21 27.46 1.30
CA ALA A 123 7.81 28.77 1.00
C ALA A 123 7.30 29.34 -0.32
N GLU A 124 7.42 30.65 -0.51
CA GLU A 124 7.15 31.32 -1.79
C GLU A 124 7.85 30.60 -2.96
N GLY A 125 7.13 30.37 -4.05
CA GLY A 125 7.64 29.70 -5.24
C GLY A 125 7.72 28.17 -5.14
N THR A 126 7.21 27.56 -4.07
CA THR A 126 7.20 26.09 -3.94
C THR A 126 6.39 25.44 -5.07
N ILE A 127 6.89 24.32 -5.57
CA ILE A 127 6.21 23.45 -6.52
C ILE A 127 5.30 22.49 -5.73
N ILE A 128 4.00 22.54 -6.02
CA ILE A 128 3.00 21.62 -5.51
C ILE A 128 2.75 20.57 -6.60
N PRO A 129 3.27 19.34 -6.43
CA PRO A 129 3.20 18.33 -7.46
C PRO A 129 1.77 17.83 -7.65
N VAL A 130 1.35 17.72 -8.91
CA VAL A 130 0.17 16.96 -9.30
C VAL A 130 0.59 15.78 -10.18
N GLY A 131 -0.11 14.65 -10.09
CA GLY A 131 0.07 13.45 -10.90
C GLY A 131 -0.68 13.47 -12.23
N THR A 132 -1.61 14.40 -12.42
CA THR A 132 -2.45 14.50 -13.62
C THR A 132 -2.30 15.86 -14.31
N THR A 133 -2.56 15.90 -15.61
CA THR A 133 -2.70 17.13 -16.38
C THR A 133 -4.17 17.56 -16.57
N ASN A 134 -5.12 16.71 -16.18
CA ASN A 134 -6.54 17.02 -16.25
C ASN A 134 -7.30 16.35 -15.10
N GLY A 135 -8.23 17.09 -14.51
CA GLY A 135 -9.12 16.61 -13.48
C GLY A 135 -8.59 16.88 -12.08
N GLU A 136 -9.37 16.45 -11.09
CA GLU A 136 -9.08 16.71 -9.68
C GLU A 136 -8.24 15.59 -9.07
N MET A 137 -7.30 15.97 -8.21
CA MET A 137 -6.55 15.04 -7.39
C MET A 137 -6.12 15.65 -6.06
N LEU A 138 -5.76 14.78 -5.12
CA LEU A 138 -5.12 15.16 -3.87
C LEU A 138 -3.68 15.63 -4.13
N ALA A 139 -3.34 16.83 -3.65
CA ALA A 139 -2.02 17.45 -3.82
C ALA A 139 -1.22 17.53 -2.50
N ALA A 140 -1.90 17.69 -1.36
CA ALA A 140 -1.28 17.66 -0.03
C ALA A 140 -2.28 17.23 1.03
N GLU A 141 -1.90 16.31 1.93
CA GLU A 141 -2.76 15.85 3.04
C GLU A 141 -2.74 16.78 4.25
N ASP A 142 -1.69 17.59 4.39
CA ASP A 142 -1.37 18.37 5.58
C ASP A 142 -1.52 19.89 5.40
N ALA A 143 -2.24 20.31 4.35
CA ALA A 143 -2.40 21.72 4.01
C ALA A 143 -3.09 22.55 5.11
N GLY A 144 -3.89 21.92 5.97
CA GLY A 144 -4.46 22.57 7.16
C GLY A 144 -3.45 23.10 8.17
N THR A 145 -2.18 22.72 8.07
CA THR A 145 -1.13 23.23 8.95
C THR A 145 -0.44 24.48 8.40
N TRP A 146 -0.76 24.91 7.18
CA TRP A 146 -0.03 25.99 6.49
C TRP A 146 -0.40 27.38 6.99
N VAL A 147 -1.60 27.59 7.49
CA VAL A 147 -2.03 28.88 8.03
C VAL A 147 -2.59 28.66 9.43
N THR A 148 -2.37 29.65 10.29
CA THR A 148 -2.91 29.70 11.64
C THR A 148 -3.89 30.85 11.70
N ASP A 149 -5.10 30.55 12.17
CA ASP A 149 -6.15 31.53 12.40
C ASP A 149 -7.11 31.05 13.48
N GLU A 150 -7.65 31.96 14.29
CA GLU A 150 -8.60 31.63 15.37
C GLU A 150 -10.04 31.45 14.87
N SER A 151 -10.36 31.98 13.70
CA SER A 151 -11.67 31.97 13.07
C SER A 151 -11.83 30.87 12.01
N GLY A 152 -10.82 30.00 11.87
CA GLY A 152 -10.74 29.01 10.81
C GLY A 152 -10.51 29.65 9.44
N TRP A 153 -9.93 28.88 8.53
CA TRP A 153 -9.46 29.39 7.25
C TRP A 153 -9.51 28.33 6.16
N SER A 154 -9.42 28.78 4.91
CA SER A 154 -9.20 27.94 3.75
C SER A 154 -8.20 28.57 2.80
N LEU A 155 -7.48 27.75 2.03
CA LEU A 155 -6.53 28.23 1.04
C LEU A 155 -7.28 28.64 -0.22
N HIS A 156 -7.13 29.89 -0.64
CA HIS A 156 -7.66 30.36 -1.92
C HIS A 156 -6.50 30.71 -2.84
N CYS A 157 -6.54 30.24 -4.09
CA CYS A 157 -5.54 30.57 -5.11
C CYS A 157 -6.20 31.19 -6.35
N ASN A 158 -5.61 32.25 -6.86
CA ASN A 158 -5.97 32.84 -8.14
C ASN A 158 -4.96 32.38 -9.21
N PHE A 159 -5.46 31.63 -10.20
CA PHE A 159 -4.65 31.09 -11.28
C PHE A 159 -4.63 32.03 -12.50
N ALA A 160 -3.45 32.21 -13.09
CA ALA A 160 -3.33 32.94 -14.35
C ALA A 160 -3.95 32.15 -15.52
N GLU A 161 -3.86 30.82 -15.46
CA GLU A 161 -4.39 29.88 -16.44
C GLU A 161 -5.85 29.50 -16.11
N SER A 162 -6.72 29.54 -17.12
CA SER A 162 -8.13 29.18 -16.95
C SER A 162 -8.33 27.68 -16.73
N GLY A 163 -9.23 27.32 -15.81
CA GLY A 163 -9.66 25.93 -15.56
C GLY A 163 -8.82 25.21 -14.51
N TRP A 164 -7.79 25.86 -13.96
CA TRP A 164 -7.16 25.44 -12.73
C TRP A 164 -7.96 25.94 -11.54
N ASP A 165 -8.10 25.09 -10.52
CA ASP A 165 -8.81 25.42 -9.30
C ASP A 165 -8.24 24.62 -8.12
N ILE A 166 -8.47 25.10 -6.90
CA ILE A 166 -8.15 24.37 -5.68
C ILE A 166 -9.36 24.29 -4.75
N ARG A 167 -9.38 23.26 -3.91
CA ARG A 167 -10.28 23.22 -2.75
C ARG A 167 -9.64 22.46 -1.60
N MET A 168 -10.14 22.70 -0.39
CA MET A 168 -9.81 21.88 0.77
C MET A 168 -11.01 21.00 1.13
N ASP A 169 -10.76 19.82 1.69
CA ASP A 169 -11.79 18.98 2.28
C ASP A 169 -11.91 19.18 3.81
N GLU A 170 -12.78 18.41 4.45
CA GLU A 170 -13.00 18.51 5.90
C GLU A 170 -11.79 18.11 6.76
N ASN A 171 -10.83 17.40 6.17
CA ASN A 171 -9.57 17.02 6.82
C ASN A 171 -8.45 18.02 6.54
N ALA A 172 -8.76 19.13 5.87
CA ALA A 172 -7.79 20.12 5.40
C ALA A 172 -6.83 19.61 4.34
N ALA A 173 -7.19 18.54 3.63
CA ALA A 173 -6.40 18.06 2.51
C ALA A 173 -6.66 18.95 1.29
N LEU A 174 -5.59 19.34 0.60
CA LEU A 174 -5.64 20.18 -0.59
C LEU A 174 -5.87 19.33 -1.83
N TYR A 175 -6.95 19.62 -2.55
CA TYR A 175 -7.22 19.08 -3.88
C TYR A 175 -6.98 20.16 -4.93
N VAL A 176 -6.42 19.72 -6.06
CA VAL A 176 -6.14 20.57 -7.21
C VAL A 176 -6.87 20.01 -8.41
N THR A 177 -7.64 20.85 -9.08
CA THR A 177 -8.18 20.56 -10.41
C THR A 177 -7.19 21.05 -11.45
N ALA A 178 -6.49 20.12 -12.10
CA ALA A 178 -5.54 20.42 -13.15
C ALA A 178 -6.24 20.60 -14.50
N ASN A 179 -5.72 21.53 -15.32
CA ASN A 179 -6.17 21.75 -16.69
C ASN A 179 -4.99 22.17 -17.60
N GLY A 180 -3.96 21.32 -17.64
CA GLY A 180 -2.72 21.54 -18.37
C GLY A 180 -1.52 20.90 -17.67
N ASP A 181 -0.32 21.18 -18.17
CA ASP A 181 0.92 20.63 -17.58
C ASP A 181 1.28 21.34 -16.27
N SER A 182 1.07 22.67 -16.21
CA SER A 182 1.27 23.47 -15.01
C SER A 182 0.47 24.78 -15.02
N ALA A 183 0.34 25.39 -13.85
CA ALA A 183 -0.17 26.73 -13.63
C ALA A 183 0.49 27.37 -12.41
N VAL A 184 0.53 28.70 -12.40
CA VAL A 184 0.96 29.46 -11.22
C VAL A 184 -0.27 30.03 -10.53
N GLY A 185 -0.47 29.63 -9.27
CA GLY A 185 -1.54 30.14 -8.41
C GLY A 185 -0.98 31.12 -7.39
N GLN A 186 -1.52 32.33 -7.35
CA GLN A 186 -1.27 33.27 -6.25
C GLN A 186 -2.24 32.98 -5.11
N CYS A 187 -1.72 32.52 -3.99
CA CYS A 187 -2.48 31.95 -2.90
C CYS A 187 -2.44 32.80 -1.62
N ALA A 188 -3.55 32.82 -0.90
CA ALA A 188 -3.69 33.41 0.42
C ALA A 188 -4.52 32.49 1.31
N GLY A 189 -4.22 32.47 2.61
CA GLY A 189 -5.16 31.94 3.59
C GLY A 189 -6.29 32.94 3.75
N VAL A 190 -7.54 32.49 3.64
CA VAL A 190 -8.73 33.33 3.77
C VAL A 190 -9.58 32.80 4.90
N ASP A 191 -9.84 33.65 5.88
CA ASP A 191 -10.65 33.28 7.04
C ASP A 191 -12.16 33.32 6.72
N ALA A 192 -12.98 32.89 7.68
CA ALA A 192 -14.43 32.90 7.56
C ALA A 192 -15.03 34.30 7.33
N PHE A 193 -14.30 35.38 7.62
CA PHE A 193 -14.74 36.77 7.46
C PHE A 193 -14.23 37.42 6.16
N GLY A 194 -13.39 36.72 5.40
CA GLY A 194 -12.77 37.19 4.17
C GLY A 194 -11.54 38.07 4.42
N ALA A 195 -10.96 38.05 5.62
CA ALA A 195 -9.61 38.58 5.80
C ALA A 195 -8.60 37.57 5.23
N GLU A 196 -7.53 38.12 4.66
CA GLU A 196 -6.53 37.34 3.94
C GLU A 196 -5.17 37.48 4.61
N THR A 197 -4.31 36.47 4.41
CA THR A 197 -2.91 36.57 4.82
C THR A 197 -2.26 37.79 4.21
N VAL A 198 -1.56 38.59 5.02
CA VAL A 198 -0.92 39.85 4.58
C VAL A 198 0.01 39.66 3.37
N GLU A 199 0.70 38.51 3.30
CA GLU A 199 1.53 38.12 2.16
C GLU A 199 0.80 37.07 1.33
N HIS A 200 0.72 37.27 0.02
CA HIS A 200 0.23 36.26 -0.91
C HIS A 200 1.43 35.47 -1.45
N ARG A 201 1.31 34.15 -1.50
CA ARG A 201 2.37 33.27 -1.99
C ARG A 201 2.05 32.70 -3.37
N ASN A 202 2.97 32.77 -4.32
CA ASN A 202 2.84 32.10 -5.60
C ASN A 202 3.35 30.66 -5.49
N TYR A 203 2.49 29.70 -5.82
CA TYR A 203 2.87 28.30 -5.95
C TYR A 203 2.77 27.85 -7.40
N THR A 204 3.68 26.96 -7.80
CA THR A 204 3.60 26.31 -9.11
C THR A 204 2.93 24.96 -8.94
N PHE A 205 1.75 24.80 -9.50
CA PHE A 205 1.03 23.53 -9.53
C PHE A 205 1.33 22.86 -10.86
N GLY A 206 1.67 21.58 -10.86
CA GLY A 206 1.85 20.91 -12.15
C GLY A 206 2.41 19.50 -12.07
N LYS A 207 2.34 18.83 -13.22
CA LYS A 207 2.84 17.47 -13.36
C LYS A 207 4.36 17.48 -13.31
N VAL A 208 4.95 16.76 -12.36
CA VAL A 208 6.40 16.79 -12.13
C VAL A 208 7.16 15.69 -12.87
N MET A 209 6.51 14.60 -13.22
CA MET A 209 7.13 13.52 -13.99
C MET A 209 6.13 12.80 -14.90
N ASP A 210 6.61 12.32 -16.04
CA ASP A 210 5.97 11.29 -16.84
C ASP A 210 6.54 9.92 -16.46
N ALA A 211 5.67 8.93 -16.42
CA ALA A 211 6.01 7.58 -16.00
C ALA A 211 5.38 6.54 -16.94
N SER A 212 6.13 5.48 -17.23
CA SER A 212 5.65 4.29 -17.95
C SER A 212 6.38 3.07 -17.42
N ALA A 213 5.84 1.88 -17.67
CA ALA A 213 6.41 0.64 -17.16
C ALA A 213 6.23 -0.50 -18.16
N ALA A 214 7.16 -1.45 -18.10
CA ALA A 214 7.05 -2.73 -18.79
C ALA A 214 7.65 -3.83 -17.90
N VAL A 215 7.20 -5.07 -18.06
CA VAL A 215 7.85 -6.23 -17.43
C VAL A 215 9.16 -6.52 -18.17
N SER A 216 10.24 -6.73 -17.42
CA SER A 216 11.55 -7.10 -17.96
C SER A 216 11.52 -8.46 -18.67
N SER A 217 12.53 -8.73 -19.49
CA SER A 217 12.59 -9.98 -20.26
C SER A 217 12.69 -11.26 -19.42
N ASP A 218 13.18 -11.16 -18.18
CA ASP A 218 13.25 -12.27 -17.23
C ASP A 218 11.93 -12.47 -16.45
N GLY A 219 10.99 -11.53 -16.52
CA GLY A 219 9.67 -11.64 -15.89
C GLY A 219 9.62 -11.24 -14.41
N ASP A 220 10.77 -10.97 -13.79
CA ASP A 220 10.89 -10.78 -12.34
C ASP A 220 10.99 -9.32 -11.90
N GLN A 221 11.16 -8.40 -12.85
CA GLN A 221 11.33 -6.97 -12.59
C GLN A 221 10.39 -6.12 -13.45
N ILE A 222 10.14 -4.90 -13.00
CA ILE A 222 9.47 -3.87 -13.77
C ILE A 222 10.53 -2.86 -14.21
N GLU A 223 10.63 -2.64 -15.52
CA GLU A 223 11.38 -1.53 -16.11
C GLU A 223 10.54 -0.25 -16.00
N PHE A 224 10.68 0.44 -14.87
CA PHE A 224 9.98 1.68 -14.57
C PHE A 224 10.72 2.88 -15.16
N VAL A 225 10.17 3.44 -16.23
CA VAL A 225 10.75 4.57 -16.96
C VAL A 225 10.14 5.87 -16.45
N VAL A 226 10.98 6.75 -15.94
CA VAL A 226 10.58 8.06 -15.41
C VAL A 226 11.29 9.16 -16.15
N ALA A 227 10.57 10.18 -16.58
CA ALA A 227 11.11 11.41 -17.16
C ALA A 227 10.61 12.62 -16.35
N PRO A 228 11.49 13.56 -15.95
CA PRO A 228 11.06 14.78 -15.31
C PRO A 228 10.42 15.70 -16.34
N THR A 229 9.42 16.46 -15.92
CA THR A 229 8.83 17.53 -16.74
C THR A 229 9.64 18.82 -16.61
N ASP A 230 9.32 19.83 -17.41
CA ASP A 230 10.03 21.12 -17.40
C ASP A 230 9.89 21.92 -16.08
N ILE A 231 9.02 21.49 -15.16
CA ILE A 231 8.83 22.13 -13.85
C ILE A 231 10.00 21.83 -12.90
N VAL A 232 10.65 20.66 -13.07
CA VAL A 232 11.70 20.18 -12.18
C VAL A 232 12.92 19.73 -12.98
N GLN A 233 14.10 20.26 -12.64
CA GLN A 233 15.33 19.92 -13.36
C GLN A 233 15.93 18.57 -12.94
N SER A 234 15.66 18.16 -11.70
CA SER A 234 16.17 16.94 -11.08
C SER A 234 15.15 16.40 -10.09
N LEU A 235 14.80 15.12 -10.21
CA LEU A 235 13.96 14.40 -9.26
C LEU A 235 14.74 13.26 -8.62
N THR A 236 14.56 13.06 -7.32
CA THR A 236 14.93 11.79 -6.68
C THR A 236 13.66 10.98 -6.54
N VAL A 237 13.60 9.83 -7.21
CA VAL A 237 12.43 8.96 -7.24
C VAL A 237 12.76 7.66 -6.51
N THR A 238 11.92 7.30 -5.56
CA THR A 238 11.95 6.01 -4.87
C THR A 238 10.67 5.26 -5.23
N ALA A 239 10.79 4.03 -5.72
CA ALA A 239 9.65 3.23 -6.15
C ALA A 239 9.80 1.76 -5.73
N HIS A 240 8.67 1.09 -5.51
CA HIS A 240 8.59 -0.35 -5.29
C HIS A 240 7.32 -0.92 -5.97
N ALA A 241 7.35 -2.22 -6.27
CA ALA A 241 6.19 -2.94 -6.75
C ALA A 241 5.24 -3.21 -5.58
N HIS A 242 3.94 -3.03 -5.79
CA HIS A 242 2.95 -3.03 -4.72
C HIS A 242 1.73 -3.88 -5.09
N GLN A 243 1.32 -4.74 -4.16
CA GLN A 243 0.05 -5.46 -4.14
C GLN A 243 -0.61 -5.27 -2.78
N THR A 244 -1.91 -5.52 -2.69
CA THR A 244 -2.70 -5.35 -1.45
C THR A 244 -2.08 -6.07 -0.24
N SER A 245 -1.46 -7.24 -0.45
CA SER A 245 -0.91 -8.09 0.62
C SER A 245 0.62 -8.05 0.73
N ALA A 246 1.33 -7.49 -0.24
CA ALA A 246 2.78 -7.59 -0.32
C ALA A 246 3.40 -6.40 -1.07
N MET A 247 4.64 -6.05 -0.70
CA MET A 247 5.41 -5.02 -1.37
C MET A 247 6.81 -5.55 -1.70
N GLY A 248 7.29 -5.19 -2.89
CA GLY A 248 8.64 -5.45 -3.33
C GLY A 248 9.66 -4.55 -2.64
N SER A 249 10.93 -4.77 -2.95
CA SER A 249 12.02 -3.92 -2.44
C SER A 249 12.04 -2.54 -3.10
N GLU A 250 12.35 -1.51 -2.32
CA GLU A 250 12.50 -0.15 -2.82
C GLU A 250 13.72 0.02 -3.70
N THR A 251 13.55 0.79 -4.77
CA THR A 251 14.61 1.22 -5.68
C THR A 251 14.59 2.73 -5.80
N THR A 252 15.76 3.36 -5.65
CA THR A 252 15.90 4.81 -5.70
C THR A 252 16.83 5.22 -6.83
N ALA A 253 16.44 6.24 -7.59
CA ALA A 253 17.27 6.83 -8.63
C ALA A 253 17.10 8.35 -8.68
N VAL A 254 18.15 9.02 -9.16
CA VAL A 254 18.09 10.44 -9.50
C VAL A 254 17.85 10.57 -11.00
N VAL A 255 16.81 11.29 -11.38
CA VAL A 255 16.37 11.52 -12.75
C VAL A 255 16.67 12.96 -13.12
N GLN A 256 17.52 13.18 -14.13
CA GLN A 256 18.01 14.50 -14.52
C GLN A 256 17.99 14.67 -16.04
N GLY A 257 17.22 15.65 -16.53
CA GLY A 257 17.18 16.11 -17.92
C GLY A 257 16.60 15.13 -18.95
N ALA A 258 16.86 13.83 -18.82
CA ALA A 258 16.33 12.76 -19.66
C ALA A 258 15.61 11.72 -18.79
N PHE A 259 15.03 10.71 -19.43
CA PHE A 259 14.42 9.60 -18.70
C PHE A 259 15.47 8.70 -18.05
N THR A 260 15.11 8.11 -16.92
CA THR A 260 15.86 7.06 -16.21
C THR A 260 15.00 5.82 -16.10
N VAL A 261 15.61 4.65 -16.28
CA VAL A 261 14.95 3.35 -16.03
C VAL A 261 15.34 2.86 -14.64
N LEU A 262 14.35 2.63 -13.79
CA LEU A 262 14.47 1.97 -12.49
C LEU A 262 14.05 0.51 -12.67
N TYR A 263 14.83 -0.43 -12.15
CA TYR A 263 14.47 -1.84 -12.14
C TYR A 263 13.83 -2.15 -10.79
N VAL A 264 12.51 -2.28 -10.79
CA VAL A 264 11.72 -2.49 -9.59
C VAL A 264 11.41 -3.97 -9.42
N SER A 265 11.82 -4.56 -8.30
CA SER A 265 11.70 -5.99 -8.06
C SER A 265 10.27 -6.40 -7.73
N MET A 266 9.79 -7.47 -8.38
CA MET A 266 8.53 -8.13 -8.08
C MET A 266 8.70 -9.40 -7.24
N SER A 267 9.90 -9.67 -6.74
CA SER A 267 10.17 -10.84 -5.89
C SER A 267 9.32 -10.81 -4.61
N GLY A 268 8.72 -11.96 -4.28
CA GLY A 268 7.82 -12.08 -3.14
C GLY A 268 6.40 -11.53 -3.37
N LEU A 269 6.09 -11.10 -4.59
CA LEU A 269 4.73 -10.79 -5.01
C LEU A 269 4.06 -12.00 -5.65
N ALA A 270 2.75 -12.13 -5.43
CA ALA A 270 1.94 -13.17 -6.04
C ALA A 270 1.67 -12.83 -7.52
N PRO A 271 1.35 -13.83 -8.36
CA PRO A 271 0.92 -13.58 -9.74
C PRO A 271 -0.33 -12.70 -9.78
N GLY A 272 -0.42 -11.85 -10.82
CA GLY A 272 -1.55 -10.93 -11.02
C GLY A 272 -1.13 -9.46 -11.10
N GLU A 273 -2.11 -8.56 -10.93
CA GLU A 273 -1.92 -7.12 -11.08
C GLU A 273 -0.91 -6.57 -10.07
N VAL A 274 -0.04 -5.67 -10.54
CA VAL A 274 0.99 -5.01 -9.74
C VAL A 274 0.95 -3.51 -9.99
N MET A 275 0.85 -2.76 -8.90
CA MET A 275 0.91 -1.31 -8.89
C MET A 275 2.34 -0.85 -8.63
N ILE A 276 2.70 0.35 -9.09
CA ILE A 276 3.98 0.98 -8.70
C ILE A 276 3.69 2.07 -7.69
N MET A 277 4.18 1.90 -6.47
CA MET A 277 4.04 2.88 -5.39
C MET A 277 5.39 3.50 -5.07
N GLY A 278 5.39 4.78 -4.68
CA GLY A 278 6.64 5.47 -4.41
C GLY A 278 6.48 6.93 -4.01
N SER A 279 7.62 7.61 -3.95
CA SER A 279 7.71 9.04 -3.73
C SER A 279 8.72 9.68 -4.69
N ALA A 280 8.50 10.94 -5.01
CA ALA A 280 9.42 11.78 -5.77
C ALA A 280 9.68 13.09 -5.03
N THR A 281 10.95 13.49 -4.95
CA THR A 281 11.38 14.71 -4.25
C THR A 281 12.28 15.56 -5.14
N ALA A 282 12.19 16.88 -4.99
CA ALA A 282 13.04 17.85 -5.66
C ALA A 282 13.24 19.08 -4.79
N ASN A 283 14.28 19.86 -5.06
CA ASN A 283 14.52 21.11 -4.34
C ASN A 283 13.39 22.12 -4.63
N GLY A 284 12.80 22.69 -3.57
CA GLY A 284 11.69 23.64 -3.70
C GLY A 284 10.36 23.00 -4.13
N MET A 285 10.21 21.68 -3.96
CA MET A 285 9.00 20.92 -4.25
C MET A 285 8.48 20.25 -2.98
N LEU A 286 7.17 20.12 -2.83
CA LEU A 286 6.61 19.20 -1.84
C LEU A 286 6.87 17.75 -2.25
N ASP A 287 6.92 16.84 -1.27
CA ASP A 287 7.09 15.42 -1.55
C ASP A 287 5.87 14.91 -2.34
N TYR A 288 6.13 14.29 -3.50
CA TYR A 288 5.08 13.72 -4.33
C TYR A 288 4.96 12.22 -4.08
N ASN A 289 3.95 11.81 -3.30
CA ASN A 289 3.63 10.41 -3.11
C ASN A 289 2.70 9.93 -4.24
N PHE A 290 3.02 8.77 -4.83
CA PHE A 290 2.25 8.23 -5.96
C PHE A 290 1.96 6.74 -5.80
N MET A 291 0.83 6.33 -6.38
CA MET A 291 0.45 4.96 -6.62
C MET A 291 -0.09 4.88 -8.05
N LEU A 292 0.65 4.23 -8.94
CA LEU A 292 0.38 4.21 -10.37
C LEU A 292 -0.08 2.83 -10.80
N ASP A 293 -1.25 2.80 -11.45
CA ASP A 293 -1.68 1.67 -12.27
C ASP A 293 -1.16 1.89 -13.69
N LEU A 294 -0.21 1.06 -14.11
CA LEU A 294 0.36 1.08 -15.45
C LEU A 294 0.04 -0.21 -16.21
N GLY A 295 -0.94 -1.00 -15.75
CA GLY A 295 -1.35 -2.26 -16.36
C GLY A 295 -0.26 -3.34 -16.31
N ILE A 296 0.53 -3.37 -15.24
CA ILE A 296 1.57 -4.38 -15.04
C ILE A 296 0.96 -5.62 -14.39
N GLU A 297 1.27 -6.77 -14.95
CA GLU A 297 0.85 -8.07 -14.43
C GLU A 297 2.06 -8.96 -14.25
N LYS A 298 2.22 -9.49 -13.05
CA LYS A 298 3.24 -10.49 -12.72
C LYS A 298 2.76 -11.86 -13.18
N ALA A 299 3.55 -12.49 -14.04
CA ALA A 299 3.31 -13.87 -14.44
C ALA A 299 3.60 -14.84 -13.30
N ASN A 300 2.96 -16.01 -13.34
CA ASN A 300 3.26 -17.09 -12.41
C ASN A 300 4.57 -17.81 -12.78
N THR A 301 5.43 -18.00 -11.79
CA THR A 301 6.69 -18.73 -11.89
C THR A 301 6.54 -20.10 -11.24
N PRO A 302 6.72 -21.22 -11.97
CA PRO A 302 6.58 -22.55 -11.41
C PRO A 302 7.50 -22.79 -10.20
N PRO A 303 7.13 -23.67 -9.26
CA PRO A 303 7.93 -23.95 -8.09
C PRO A 303 9.24 -24.65 -8.46
N THR A 304 10.28 -24.55 -7.64
CA THR A 304 11.55 -25.28 -7.81
C THR A 304 11.65 -26.40 -6.78
N ILE A 305 12.05 -27.60 -7.20
CA ILE A 305 12.30 -28.76 -6.32
C ILE A 305 13.79 -29.10 -6.36
N THR A 306 14.38 -29.37 -5.19
CA THR A 306 15.72 -29.97 -5.06
C THR A 306 15.66 -31.25 -4.25
N ILE A 307 16.62 -32.14 -4.45
CA ILE A 307 16.81 -33.35 -3.66
C ILE A 307 18.19 -33.32 -3.00
N ASP A 308 18.27 -33.71 -1.73
CA ASP A 308 19.52 -33.75 -1.00
C ASP A 308 20.23 -35.08 -1.25
N THR A 309 21.56 -35.06 -1.22
CA THR A 309 22.39 -36.26 -1.32
C THR A 309 22.96 -36.63 0.04
N ASN A 310 22.92 -37.91 0.39
CA ASN A 310 23.53 -38.43 1.61
C ASN A 310 25.07 -38.38 1.55
N LEU A 311 25.74 -38.78 2.64
CA LEU A 311 27.20 -38.79 2.74
C LEU A 311 27.90 -39.77 1.76
N GLN A 312 27.15 -40.66 1.12
CA GLN A 312 27.63 -41.57 0.08
C GLN A 312 27.38 -41.01 -1.34
N GLY A 313 26.81 -39.81 -1.46
CA GLY A 313 26.46 -39.19 -2.73
C GLY A 313 25.21 -39.77 -3.39
N GLN A 314 24.37 -40.48 -2.64
CA GLN A 314 23.10 -41.03 -3.15
C GLN A 314 21.92 -40.16 -2.71
N GLU A 315 20.93 -40.02 -3.58
CA GLU A 315 19.71 -39.21 -3.35
C GLU A 315 18.66 -39.93 -2.49
N ALA A 316 18.80 -41.25 -2.32
CA ALA A 316 17.89 -42.08 -1.55
C ALA A 316 18.59 -42.79 -0.40
N GLU A 317 17.95 -42.82 0.77
CA GLU A 317 18.40 -43.58 1.93
C GLU A 317 17.49 -44.79 2.13
N TRP A 318 18.05 -46.00 2.04
CA TRP A 318 17.29 -47.25 2.13
C TRP A 318 17.11 -47.72 3.58
N GLU A 319 15.92 -48.22 3.90
CA GLU A 319 15.71 -49.01 5.12
C GLU A 319 16.49 -50.33 5.03
N ILE A 320 16.84 -50.89 6.18
CA ILE A 320 17.65 -52.13 6.28
C ILE A 320 16.97 -53.32 5.58
N ASP A 321 15.64 -53.33 5.51
CA ASP A 321 14.88 -54.39 4.82
C ASP A 321 14.88 -54.25 3.28
N GLY A 322 15.32 -53.11 2.75
CA GLY A 322 15.32 -52.78 1.32
C GLY A 322 13.93 -52.70 0.70
N LEU A 323 12.86 -52.57 1.48
CA LEU A 323 11.49 -52.47 0.97
C LEU A 323 10.98 -51.03 0.91
N LYS A 324 11.74 -50.10 1.51
CA LYS A 324 11.47 -48.68 1.51
C LYS A 324 12.74 -47.86 1.44
N PHE A 325 12.60 -46.65 0.93
CA PHE A 325 13.64 -45.63 0.97
C PHE A 325 13.03 -44.27 1.34
N THR A 326 13.86 -43.39 1.85
CA THR A 326 13.52 -42.00 2.17
C THR A 326 14.19 -41.08 1.17
N LEU A 327 13.42 -40.10 0.69
CA LEU A 327 13.91 -38.95 -0.07
C LEU A 327 13.67 -37.69 0.76
N ASN A 328 14.60 -36.74 0.69
CA ASN A 328 14.47 -35.43 1.30
C ASN A 328 15.04 -34.34 0.39
N GLY A 329 14.61 -33.10 0.62
CA GLY A 329 15.06 -31.97 -0.18
C GLY A 329 14.29 -30.71 0.14
N ASN A 330 14.29 -29.75 -0.79
CA ASN A 330 13.58 -28.49 -0.65
C ASN A 330 12.59 -28.26 -1.80
N VAL A 331 11.54 -27.50 -1.51
CA VAL A 331 10.58 -27.00 -2.50
C VAL A 331 10.32 -25.52 -2.22
N ILE A 332 10.43 -24.69 -3.25
CA ILE A 332 10.31 -23.23 -3.13
C ILE A 332 9.42 -22.73 -4.27
N ASP A 333 8.40 -21.97 -3.94
CA ASP A 333 7.68 -21.15 -4.90
C ASP A 333 8.29 -19.73 -4.94
N PRO A 334 8.83 -19.28 -6.07
CA PRO A 334 9.43 -17.94 -6.17
C PRO A 334 8.46 -16.79 -5.90
N ASP A 335 7.16 -17.05 -6.07
CA ASP A 335 6.07 -16.08 -5.98
C ASP A 335 5.39 -16.11 -4.60
N GLY A 336 5.86 -17.01 -3.72
CA GLY A 336 5.33 -17.17 -2.36
C GLY A 336 4.00 -17.91 -2.28
N GLN A 337 3.58 -18.58 -3.36
CA GLN A 337 2.35 -19.37 -3.37
C GLN A 337 2.49 -20.70 -2.60
N ASP A 338 1.36 -21.25 -2.18
CA ASP A 338 1.33 -22.59 -1.59
C ASP A 338 1.64 -23.66 -2.65
N VAL A 339 2.44 -24.65 -2.25
CA VAL A 339 2.87 -25.76 -3.14
C VAL A 339 2.32 -27.09 -2.68
N SER A 340 1.68 -27.81 -3.60
CA SER A 340 1.30 -29.21 -3.44
C SER A 340 2.32 -30.13 -4.13
N MET A 341 2.58 -31.31 -3.57
CA MET A 341 3.55 -32.26 -4.11
C MET A 341 2.96 -33.66 -4.27
N VAL A 342 3.28 -34.33 -5.37
CA VAL A 342 2.91 -35.71 -5.68
C VAL A 342 4.14 -36.48 -6.13
N LEU A 343 4.35 -37.66 -5.56
CA LEU A 343 5.37 -38.62 -6.01
C LEU A 343 4.69 -39.78 -6.72
N SER A 344 5.20 -40.15 -7.89
CA SER A 344 4.76 -41.31 -8.66
C SER A 344 5.91 -42.31 -8.81
N ILE A 345 5.63 -43.58 -8.60
CA ILE A 345 6.59 -44.69 -8.72
C ILE A 345 5.85 -45.97 -9.09
N CYS A 346 6.32 -46.68 -10.11
CA CYS A 346 5.81 -48.01 -10.51
C CYS A 346 4.28 -48.09 -10.63
N ASN A 347 3.66 -47.10 -11.30
CA ASN A 347 2.21 -46.91 -11.46
C ASN A 347 1.43 -46.62 -10.16
N GLY A 348 2.10 -46.42 -9.03
CA GLY A 348 1.52 -45.87 -7.81
C GLY A 348 1.78 -44.37 -7.68
N GLN A 349 0.97 -43.70 -6.86
CA GLN A 349 1.13 -42.30 -6.50
C GLN A 349 0.94 -42.10 -4.99
N THR A 350 1.61 -41.11 -4.42
CA THR A 350 1.48 -40.69 -3.01
C THR A 350 1.71 -39.18 -2.89
N SER A 351 1.04 -38.56 -1.91
CA SER A 351 1.19 -37.14 -1.57
C SER A 351 1.55 -36.94 -0.09
N ASN A 352 2.02 -37.99 0.59
CA ASN A 352 2.30 -37.99 2.03
C ASN A 352 3.70 -37.41 2.35
N PHE A 353 3.98 -36.22 1.84
CA PHE A 353 5.21 -35.49 2.18
C PHE A 353 5.10 -34.93 3.60
N ASN A 354 6.12 -35.16 4.42
CA ASN A 354 6.31 -34.47 5.68
C ASN A 354 7.07 -33.16 5.39
N ARG A 355 6.39 -32.01 5.54
CA ARG A 355 6.95 -30.69 5.22
C ARG A 355 7.25 -29.90 6.48
N ASP A 356 8.43 -29.31 6.53
CA ASP A 356 8.81 -28.29 7.51
C ASP A 356 9.39 -27.08 6.77
N ASN A 357 8.58 -26.03 6.65
CA ASN A 357 8.88 -24.85 5.83
C ASN A 357 9.18 -25.23 4.35
N LEU A 358 10.41 -24.96 3.89
CA LEU A 358 10.87 -25.29 2.54
C LEU A 358 11.33 -26.75 2.43
N ALA A 359 11.69 -27.39 3.54
CA ALA A 359 12.18 -28.75 3.56
C ALA A 359 11.02 -29.75 3.45
N TRP A 360 11.27 -30.84 2.74
CA TRP A 360 10.35 -31.96 2.63
C TRP A 360 11.07 -33.29 2.83
N GLU A 361 10.34 -34.26 3.37
CA GLU A 361 10.76 -35.64 3.50
C GLU A 361 9.61 -36.56 3.07
N ILE A 362 9.92 -37.66 2.38
CA ILE A 362 8.94 -38.68 2.07
C ILE A 362 9.56 -40.07 2.16
N GLN A 363 8.86 -40.98 2.85
CA GLN A 363 9.17 -42.39 2.85
C GLN A 363 8.36 -43.11 1.76
N VAL A 364 9.05 -43.80 0.87
CA VAL A 364 8.49 -44.44 -0.33
C VAL A 364 8.67 -45.96 -0.24
N SER A 365 7.62 -46.71 -0.54
CA SER A 365 7.65 -48.18 -0.58
C SER A 365 7.68 -48.71 -2.00
N ILE A 366 8.49 -49.74 -2.25
CA ILE A 366 8.58 -50.42 -3.55
C ILE A 366 7.55 -51.53 -3.76
N ALA A 367 6.57 -51.66 -2.87
CA ALA A 367 5.56 -52.73 -2.94
C ALA A 367 4.84 -52.78 -4.30
N ASN A 368 4.51 -51.62 -4.89
CA ASN A 368 3.91 -51.54 -6.22
C ASN A 368 4.86 -51.98 -7.34
N CYS A 369 6.16 -51.71 -7.20
CA CYS A 369 7.18 -52.17 -8.15
C CYS A 369 7.25 -53.70 -8.18
N ILE A 370 7.26 -54.32 -6.99
CA ILE A 370 7.26 -55.78 -6.84
C ILE A 370 5.98 -56.38 -7.45
N GLN A 371 4.80 -55.80 -7.15
CA GLN A 371 3.52 -56.28 -7.68
C GLN A 371 3.43 -56.16 -9.21
N ASN A 372 3.98 -55.09 -9.78
CA ASN A 372 3.99 -54.84 -11.22
C ASN A 372 5.20 -55.46 -11.93
N ASN A 373 6.03 -56.24 -11.23
CA ASN A 373 7.21 -56.91 -11.74
C ASN A 373 8.18 -55.95 -12.47
N VAL A 374 8.34 -54.74 -11.90
CA VAL A 374 9.29 -53.71 -12.36
C VAL A 374 10.63 -53.98 -11.71
N GLU A 375 11.70 -54.02 -12.52
CA GLU A 375 13.07 -54.23 -12.04
C GLU A 375 13.76 -52.89 -11.73
N SER A 376 14.71 -52.92 -10.79
CA SER A 376 15.58 -51.78 -10.44
C SER A 376 16.48 -51.38 -11.63
N PRO A 377 16.76 -50.08 -11.86
CA PRO A 377 16.39 -48.92 -11.04
C PRO A 377 14.93 -48.50 -11.17
N TYR A 378 14.34 -48.04 -10.07
CA TYR A 378 12.97 -47.54 -10.05
C TYR A 378 12.94 -46.07 -10.45
N ASN A 379 12.20 -45.75 -11.51
CA ASN A 379 11.96 -44.38 -11.91
C ASN A 379 10.94 -43.72 -10.97
N VAL A 380 11.37 -42.65 -10.32
CA VAL A 380 10.56 -41.86 -9.39
C VAL A 380 10.36 -40.47 -9.98
N VAL A 381 9.09 -40.06 -10.05
CA VAL A 381 8.67 -38.78 -10.59
C VAL A 381 8.05 -37.96 -9.47
N ILE A 382 8.67 -36.84 -9.11
CA ILE A 382 8.13 -35.87 -8.15
C ILE A 382 7.60 -34.68 -8.93
N VAL A 383 6.35 -34.33 -8.71
CA VAL A 383 5.70 -33.16 -9.29
C VAL A 383 5.31 -32.22 -8.16
N ALA A 384 5.78 -30.97 -8.23
CA ALA A 384 5.31 -29.87 -7.40
C ALA A 384 4.37 -29.01 -8.24
N THR A 385 3.29 -28.55 -7.65
CA THR A 385 2.27 -27.71 -8.29
C THR A 385 1.93 -26.55 -7.38
N ASP A 386 2.12 -25.33 -7.87
CA ASP A 386 1.72 -24.10 -7.17
C ASP A 386 0.19 -23.90 -7.19
N GLU A 387 -0.29 -22.91 -6.44
CA GLU A 387 -1.72 -22.56 -6.37
C GLU A 387 -2.29 -22.10 -7.72
N SER A 388 -1.46 -21.47 -8.56
CA SER A 388 -1.82 -21.07 -9.93
C SER A 388 -1.92 -22.25 -10.90
N GLY A 389 -1.49 -23.45 -10.48
CA GLY A 389 -1.54 -24.69 -11.23
C GLY A 389 -0.33 -24.95 -12.14
N ALA A 390 0.74 -24.15 -12.08
CA ALA A 390 1.96 -24.47 -12.81
C ALA A 390 2.79 -25.51 -12.05
N THR A 391 3.55 -26.30 -12.81
CA THR A 391 4.17 -27.52 -12.28
C THR A 391 5.63 -27.63 -12.62
N THR A 392 6.41 -28.13 -11.68
CA THR A 392 7.79 -28.58 -11.91
C THR A 392 7.91 -30.06 -11.63
N THR A 393 8.61 -30.76 -12.52
CA THR A 393 8.82 -32.21 -12.44
C THR A 393 10.29 -32.53 -12.23
N LEU A 394 10.59 -33.32 -11.22
CA LEU A 394 11.90 -33.90 -10.95
C LEU A 394 11.82 -35.43 -11.17
N ASN A 395 12.72 -35.96 -11.98
CA ASN A 395 12.84 -37.40 -12.24
C ASN A 395 14.17 -37.90 -11.68
N ILE A 396 14.11 -38.96 -10.87
CA ILE A 396 15.29 -39.64 -10.34
C ILE A 396 15.16 -41.15 -10.55
N ASP A 397 16.30 -41.82 -10.68
CA ASP A 397 16.36 -43.28 -10.76
C ASP A 397 16.96 -43.83 -9.47
N VAL A 398 16.15 -44.56 -8.71
CA VAL A 398 16.54 -45.11 -7.40
C VAL A 398 16.94 -46.57 -7.56
N VAL A 399 18.22 -46.86 -7.30
CA VAL A 399 18.76 -48.23 -7.38
C VAL A 399 18.48 -48.99 -6.08
N ASP A 400 17.82 -50.12 -6.20
CA ASP A 400 17.60 -51.09 -5.12
C ASP A 400 18.93 -51.81 -4.75
N PRO A 401 19.42 -51.69 -3.51
CA PRO A 401 20.67 -52.31 -3.08
C PRO A 401 20.57 -53.84 -2.97
N ASN A 402 19.35 -54.38 -2.91
CA ASN A 402 19.07 -55.81 -2.79
C ASN A 402 18.60 -56.44 -4.10
N ALA A 403 18.41 -55.65 -5.16
CA ALA A 403 18.25 -56.18 -6.51
C ALA A 403 19.53 -56.92 -6.88
N GLY A 404 19.47 -58.25 -6.85
CA GLY A 404 20.62 -59.11 -7.03
C GLY A 404 21.43 -58.68 -8.26
N SER A 405 22.74 -58.57 -8.09
CA SER A 405 23.71 -58.36 -9.17
C SER A 405 23.33 -59.26 -10.35
N THR A 406 22.76 -58.68 -11.40
CA THR A 406 22.83 -59.29 -12.72
C THR A 406 24.28 -59.17 -13.12
N ASP A 407 25.01 -60.25 -12.82
CA ASP A 407 26.33 -60.52 -13.34
C ASP A 407 26.24 -60.33 -14.86
N SER A 408 26.76 -59.21 -15.35
CA SER A 408 27.01 -59.03 -16.78
C SER A 408 28.22 -59.89 -17.12
N GLY A 409 28.02 -61.20 -17.09
CA GLY A 409 28.92 -62.20 -17.65
C GLY A 409 28.89 -62.09 -19.15
N GLY A 410 29.63 -61.11 -19.68
CA GLY A 410 29.82 -60.85 -21.11
C GLY A 410 31.29 -60.70 -21.43
N ASP A 411 31.97 -61.84 -21.51
CA ASP A 411 33.10 -62.15 -22.40
C ASP A 411 34.20 -61.08 -22.58
N SER A 412 35.19 -61.10 -21.68
CA SER A 412 36.53 -60.60 -22.02
C SER A 412 37.31 -61.71 -22.72
N THR A 413 37.16 -61.83 -24.04
CA THR A 413 38.15 -62.51 -24.87
C THR A 413 39.50 -61.81 -24.71
N THR A 414 40.40 -62.45 -23.99
CA THR A 414 41.83 -62.12 -23.97
C THR A 414 42.42 -62.38 -25.35
N THR A 415 42.78 -61.31 -26.05
CA THR A 415 43.78 -61.38 -27.11
C THR A 415 44.98 -60.54 -26.70
N ASN A 416 46.09 -61.23 -26.47
CA ASN A 416 47.41 -60.64 -26.30
C ASN A 416 47.85 -60.02 -27.63
N SER A 417 48.18 -58.73 -27.61
CA SER A 417 49.21 -58.15 -28.47
C SER A 417 49.88 -57.02 -27.73
N GLU A 418 51.20 -57.15 -27.58
CA GLU A 418 52.09 -56.17 -26.97
C GLU A 418 52.28 -54.93 -27.87
N GLU A 419 52.71 -53.85 -27.20
CA GLU A 419 53.45 -52.68 -27.66
C GLU A 419 52.75 -51.33 -27.96
N GLU A 420 53.26 -50.35 -27.19
CA GLU A 420 53.51 -48.93 -27.44
C GLU A 420 52.38 -47.88 -27.50
N GLY A 421 52.34 -47.05 -26.45
CA GLY A 421 52.52 -45.60 -26.58
C GLY A 421 51.28 -44.76 -26.89
N GLY A 422 50.86 -43.92 -25.93
CA GLY A 422 50.17 -42.67 -26.24
C GLY A 422 49.00 -42.32 -25.31
N ASN A 423 49.22 -41.26 -24.52
CA ASN A 423 48.23 -40.46 -23.79
C ASN A 423 46.82 -40.42 -24.38
N ILE A 424 45.79 -40.50 -23.52
CA ILE A 424 44.72 -39.51 -23.33
C ILE A 424 44.05 -39.82 -21.97
N LEU A 425 44.24 -38.91 -21.01
CA LEU A 425 43.48 -38.84 -19.75
C LEU A 425 42.24 -37.97 -19.98
N PRO A 426 41.02 -38.35 -19.55
CA PRO A 426 39.91 -37.41 -19.39
C PRO A 426 40.06 -36.61 -18.09
N ALA A 427 39.83 -35.29 -18.19
CA ALA A 427 39.99 -34.33 -17.11
C ALA A 427 38.80 -34.30 -16.13
N PRO A 428 39.04 -33.99 -14.84
CA PRO A 428 38.01 -33.83 -13.81
C PRO A 428 37.24 -32.50 -13.94
N GLY A 429 35.93 -32.57 -13.66
CA GLY A 429 35.02 -31.42 -13.63
C GLY A 429 35.33 -30.45 -12.51
N LEU A 430 35.41 -29.17 -12.88
CA LEU A 430 35.52 -28.01 -12.00
C LEU A 430 34.13 -27.60 -11.52
N LEU A 431 33.84 -27.77 -10.22
CA LEU A 431 32.84 -26.96 -9.53
C LEU A 431 33.56 -25.86 -8.77
N ALA A 432 33.30 -24.62 -9.19
CA ALA A 432 33.80 -23.41 -8.55
C ALA A 432 32.97 -23.14 -7.27
N SER A 433 33.63 -23.23 -6.12
CA SER A 433 33.12 -22.71 -4.85
C SER A 433 33.36 -21.20 -4.81
N MET A 434 32.29 -20.43 -4.84
CA MET A 434 32.35 -18.98 -4.64
C MET A 434 32.36 -18.70 -3.12
N MET A 435 33.52 -18.25 -2.63
CA MET A 435 33.76 -17.84 -1.25
C MET A 435 33.18 -16.44 -1.01
N ILE A 436 32.20 -16.31 -0.12
CA ILE A 436 31.80 -15.01 0.47
C ILE A 436 32.54 -14.88 1.81
N GLY A 437 33.55 -13.99 1.83
CA GLY A 437 34.26 -13.61 3.04
C GLY A 437 33.57 -12.42 3.72
N LEU A 438 32.87 -12.67 4.82
CA LEU A 438 32.45 -11.64 5.78
C LEU A 438 33.65 -11.29 6.68
N ALA A 439 34.25 -10.12 6.43
CA ALA A 439 35.22 -9.50 7.34
C ALA A 439 34.50 -8.53 8.28
N ALA A 440 34.30 -8.94 9.53
CA ALA A 440 33.99 -8.04 10.62
C ALA A 440 35.28 -7.36 11.10
N ALA A 441 35.38 -6.05 10.94
CA ALA A 441 36.42 -5.24 11.58
C ALA A 441 35.76 -4.17 12.46
N GLY A 442 35.78 -4.41 13.76
CA GLY A 442 35.48 -3.41 14.76
C GLY A 442 36.59 -2.36 14.84
N TRP A 443 36.21 -1.10 15.01
CA TRP A 443 37.12 -0.05 15.46
C TRP A 443 36.52 0.65 16.68
N VAL A 444 37.27 0.54 17.78
CA VAL A 444 37.04 1.23 19.05
C VAL A 444 37.84 2.53 19.06
N SER A 445 37.15 3.60 19.45
CA SER A 445 37.56 4.88 20.05
C SER A 445 38.98 5.44 19.81
N SER A 446 39.02 6.72 19.44
CA SER A 446 39.85 7.70 20.17
C SER A 446 39.21 9.10 20.15
N ARG A 447 38.87 9.61 21.33
CA ARG A 447 38.73 11.06 21.60
C ARG A 447 40.12 11.70 21.62
N ARG A 448 40.25 12.90 21.04
CA ARG A 448 41.01 14.01 21.66
C ARG A 448 40.67 15.35 21.00
N ASP A 449 40.44 16.30 21.90
CA ASP A 449 40.16 17.75 21.83
C ASP A 449 38.81 18.23 21.28
#